data_AF-A0A9E5WTE8-F1
#
_entry.id   AF-A0A9E5WTE8-F1
#
_cell.length_a   1.000
_cell.length_b   1.000
_cell.length_c   1.000
_cell.angle_alpha   90.00
_cell.angle_beta   90.00
_cell.angle_gamma   90.00
#
_symmetry.space_group_name_H-M   'P 1'
#
loop_
_entity.id
_entity.type
_entity.pdbx_description
1 polymer ?
#
loop_
_entity_poly.entity_id
_entity_poly.type
_entity_poly.pdbx_seq_one_letter_code
_entity_poly.pdbx_strand_id
1 'polypeptide(L)'
;PFVLQAISPRQARRLFLTGERFDAETAKTIGLLHETAPLAELDAALDEMTGKLLCCGPIAMREAKDLIRSVSGRSIDEGVMKDTAGRIAQIRASAEGKEGMTAFLEKRKPGWVTD
;
A
#
# COMPACT_ATOMS: atom_id res chain seq x y z
N PRO A 1 -4.45 -11.73 -15.60
CA PRO A 1 -4.07 -12.06 -14.19
C PRO A 1 -4.11 -10.82 -13.29
N PHE A 2 -3.41 -9.73 -13.64
CA PHE A 2 -3.32 -8.52 -12.82
C PHE A 2 -4.67 -7.81 -12.60
N VAL A 3 -5.41 -7.56 -13.68
CA VAL A 3 -6.74 -6.90 -13.58
C VAL A 3 -7.73 -7.74 -12.75
N LEU A 4 -7.66 -9.08 -12.82
CA LEU A 4 -8.51 -9.95 -12.01
C LEU A 4 -8.25 -9.85 -10.50
N GLN A 5 -7.00 -9.55 -10.11
CA GLN A 5 -6.65 -9.30 -8.70
C GLN A 5 -7.20 -7.95 -8.22
N ALA A 6 -7.35 -6.97 -9.11
CA ALA A 6 -7.89 -5.66 -8.79
C ALA A 6 -9.43 -5.63 -8.75
N ILE A 7 -10.11 -6.12 -9.80
CA ILE A 7 -11.56 -5.85 -10.00
C ILE A 7 -12.50 -7.03 -9.71
N SER A 8 -11.99 -8.13 -9.14
CA SER A 8 -12.67 -9.42 -8.97
C SER A 8 -13.02 -10.16 -10.29
N PRO A 9 -13.16 -11.49 -10.25
CA PRO A 9 -13.62 -12.26 -11.41
C PRO A 9 -15.04 -11.90 -11.88
N ARG A 10 -15.90 -11.37 -11.01
CA ARG A 10 -17.29 -11.03 -11.36
C ARG A 10 -17.36 -9.83 -12.30
N GLN A 11 -16.65 -8.75 -11.97
CA GLN A 11 -16.63 -7.56 -12.84
C GLN A 11 -15.85 -7.83 -14.12
N ALA A 12 -14.73 -8.57 -14.02
CA ALA A 12 -13.93 -8.92 -15.18
C ALA A 12 -14.72 -9.72 -16.24
N ARG A 13 -15.61 -10.64 -15.84
CA ARG A 13 -16.47 -11.36 -16.79
C ARG A 13 -17.31 -10.42 -17.65
N ARG A 14 -17.91 -9.38 -17.06
CA ARG A 14 -18.68 -8.38 -17.79
C ARG A 14 -17.74 -7.60 -18.73
N LEU A 15 -16.74 -6.93 -18.15
CA LEU A 15 -15.91 -5.97 -18.89
C LEU A 15 -15.07 -6.62 -20.00
N PHE A 16 -14.57 -7.84 -19.80
CA PHE A 16 -13.75 -8.52 -20.82
C PHE A 16 -14.56 -9.04 -21.99
N LEU A 17 -15.85 -9.36 -21.78
CA LEU A 17 -16.73 -9.84 -22.83
C LEU A 17 -17.38 -8.68 -23.61
N THR A 18 -17.74 -7.59 -22.93
CA THR A 18 -18.41 -6.45 -23.55
C THR A 18 -17.45 -5.47 -24.20
N GLY A 19 -16.22 -5.34 -23.66
CA GLY A 19 -15.28 -4.29 -24.07
C GLY A 19 -15.81 -2.87 -23.81
N GLU A 20 -16.82 -2.73 -22.94
CA GLU A 20 -17.45 -1.44 -22.68
C GLU A 20 -16.50 -0.48 -21.96
N ARG A 21 -16.64 0.82 -22.25
CA ARG A 21 -15.91 1.87 -21.54
C ARG A 21 -16.66 2.22 -20.26
N PHE A 22 -15.91 2.65 -19.25
CA PHE A 22 -16.44 3.10 -17.97
C PHE A 22 -15.61 4.29 -17.47
N ASP A 23 -16.18 5.07 -16.56
CA ASP A 23 -15.57 6.25 -15.98
C ASP A 23 -14.73 5.94 -14.73
N ALA A 24 -14.07 6.98 -14.19
CA ALA A 24 -13.20 6.85 -13.01
C ALA A 24 -13.97 6.41 -11.75
N GLU A 25 -15.22 6.87 -11.59
CA GLU A 25 -16.06 6.49 -10.45
C GLU A 25 -16.43 5.00 -10.51
N THR A 26 -16.77 4.49 -11.69
CA THR A 26 -16.96 3.05 -11.89
C THR A 26 -15.67 2.30 -11.62
N ALA A 27 -14.53 2.79 -12.11
CA ALA A 27 -13.22 2.17 -11.91
C ALA A 27 -12.87 2.05 -10.42
N LYS A 28 -13.17 3.08 -9.61
CA LYS A 28 -13.02 3.05 -8.16
C LYS A 28 -13.97 2.05 -7.50
N THR A 29 -15.24 2.07 -7.89
CA THR A 29 -16.27 1.16 -7.36
C THR A 29 -15.93 -0.31 -7.56
N ILE A 30 -15.33 -0.65 -8.71
CA ILE A 30 -14.92 -2.03 -9.00
C ILE A 30 -13.57 -2.40 -8.41
N GLY A 31 -12.83 -1.47 -7.78
CA GLY A 31 -11.53 -1.73 -7.16
C GLY A 31 -10.32 -1.57 -8.08
N LEU A 32 -10.49 -1.01 -9.28
CA LEU A 32 -9.38 -0.72 -10.19
C LEU A 32 -8.57 0.49 -9.74
N LEU A 33 -9.26 1.52 -9.21
CA LEU A 33 -8.66 2.71 -8.62
C LEU A 33 -8.91 2.71 -7.12
N HIS A 34 -7.95 3.24 -6.35
CA HIS A 34 -8.11 3.43 -4.91
C HIS A 34 -8.89 4.73 -4.64
N GLU A 35 -8.60 5.79 -5.37
CA GLU A 35 -9.17 7.13 -5.18
C GLU A 35 -9.42 7.83 -6.52
N THR A 36 -10.28 8.83 -6.48
CA THR A 36 -10.65 9.72 -7.59
C THR A 36 -10.69 11.15 -7.07
N ALA A 37 -10.31 12.10 -7.91
CA ALA A 37 -10.34 13.53 -7.58
C ALA A 37 -10.81 14.34 -8.80
N PRO A 38 -11.48 15.49 -8.58
CA PRO A 38 -11.66 16.47 -9.64
C PRO A 38 -10.32 16.88 -10.26
N LEU A 39 -10.30 17.19 -11.56
CA LEU A 39 -9.06 17.54 -12.26
C LEU A 39 -8.33 18.73 -11.60
N ALA A 40 -9.09 19.72 -11.12
CA ALA A 40 -8.53 20.90 -10.45
C ALA A 40 -7.86 20.58 -9.09
N GLU A 41 -8.16 19.42 -8.51
CA GLU A 41 -7.64 18.97 -7.21
C GLU A 41 -6.63 17.82 -7.35
N LEU A 42 -6.33 17.39 -8.58
CA LEU A 42 -5.49 16.23 -8.83
C LEU A 42 -4.08 16.38 -8.22
N ASP A 43 -3.46 17.55 -8.40
CA ASP A 43 -2.13 17.82 -7.86
C ASP A 43 -2.14 17.78 -6.32
N ALA A 44 -3.18 18.35 -5.69
CA ALA A 44 -3.32 18.31 -4.24
C ALA A 44 -3.50 16.88 -3.70
N ALA A 45 -4.29 16.05 -4.39
CA ALA A 45 -4.45 14.65 -4.03
C ALA A 45 -3.15 13.84 -4.20
N LEU A 46 -2.37 14.14 -5.24
CA LEU A 46 -1.05 13.55 -5.45
C LEU A 46 -0.06 13.96 -4.35
N ASP A 47 -0.02 15.24 -4.00
CA ASP A 47 0.83 15.76 -2.92
C ASP A 47 0.46 15.14 -1.58
N GLU A 48 -0.82 14.97 -1.28
CA GLU A 48 -1.28 14.31 -0.06
C GLU A 48 -0.81 12.85 -0.01
N MET A 49 -1.00 12.09 -1.09
CA MET A 49 -0.62 10.68 -1.15
C MET A 49 0.90 10.48 -1.09
N THR A 50 1.64 11.27 -1.86
CA THR A 50 3.11 11.21 -1.86
C THR A 50 3.69 11.68 -0.53
N GLY A 51 3.11 12.72 0.09
CA GLY A 51 3.47 13.18 1.42
C GLY A 51 3.32 12.07 2.47
N LYS A 52 2.22 11.29 2.43
CA LYS A 52 2.04 10.12 3.31
C LYS A 52 3.17 9.11 3.14
N LEU A 53 3.59 8.83 1.91
CA LEU A 53 4.67 7.88 1.61
C LEU A 53 6.04 8.41 2.03
N LEU A 54 6.33 9.68 1.79
CA LEU A 54 7.60 10.32 2.14
C LEU A 54 7.79 10.46 3.66
N CYS A 55 6.71 10.44 4.45
CA CYS A 55 6.79 10.34 5.90
C CYS A 55 7.26 8.95 6.40
N CYS A 56 7.18 7.91 5.57
CA CYS A 56 7.51 6.54 5.97
C CYS A 56 9.00 6.21 5.75
N GLY A 57 9.53 5.33 6.61
CA GLY A 57 10.88 4.81 6.46
C GLY A 57 11.03 3.99 5.16
N PRO A 58 12.05 4.25 4.32
CA PRO A 58 12.21 3.57 3.03
C PRO A 58 12.45 2.06 3.15
N ILE A 59 13.12 1.59 4.20
CA ILE A 59 13.32 0.16 4.45
C ILE A 59 11.98 -0.47 4.88
N ALA A 60 11.27 0.14 5.82
CA ALA A 60 9.96 -0.33 6.26
C ALA A 60 8.96 -0.44 5.11
N MET A 61 8.93 0.54 4.19
CA MET A 61 8.07 0.47 3.00
C MET A 61 8.44 -0.68 2.05
N ARG A 62 9.74 -0.95 1.85
CA ARG A 62 10.20 -2.08 1.03
C ARG A 62 9.74 -3.39 1.63
N GLU A 63 9.98 -3.57 2.92
CA GLU A 63 9.67 -4.79 3.66
C GLU A 63 8.17 -5.03 3.78
N ALA A 64 7.38 -3.97 3.92
CA ALA A 64 5.92 -4.05 3.85
C ALA A 64 5.43 -4.55 2.48
N LYS A 65 6.00 -4.04 1.38
CA LYS A 65 5.66 -4.51 0.02
C LYS A 65 6.04 -5.97 -0.19
N ASP A 66 7.21 -6.37 0.30
CA ASP A 66 7.67 -7.75 0.19
C ASP A 66 6.85 -8.72 1.07
N LEU A 67 6.46 -8.29 2.27
CA LEU A 67 5.54 -9.03 3.13
C LEU A 67 4.18 -9.23 2.46
N ILE A 68 3.57 -8.17 1.91
CA ILE A 68 2.29 -8.27 1.20
C ILE A 68 2.41 -9.30 0.07
N ARG A 69 3.49 -9.24 -0.72
CA ARG A 69 3.74 -10.22 -1.79
C ARG A 69 3.91 -11.64 -1.28
N SER A 70 4.57 -11.85 -0.14
CA SER A 70 4.85 -13.18 0.41
C SER A 70 3.63 -13.88 1.02
N VAL A 71 2.61 -13.12 1.42
CA VAL A 71 1.38 -13.66 2.05
C VAL A 71 0.15 -13.61 1.14
N SER A 72 0.15 -12.77 0.11
CA SER A 72 -1.01 -12.62 -0.80
C SER A 72 -1.40 -13.96 -1.44
N GLY A 73 -2.66 -14.35 -1.27
CA GLY A 73 -3.21 -15.59 -1.84
C GLY A 73 -2.87 -16.87 -1.07
N ARG A 74 -2.19 -16.78 0.08
CA ARG A 74 -1.92 -17.93 0.95
C ARG A 74 -2.98 -18.06 2.04
N SER A 75 -3.23 -19.28 2.49
CA SER A 75 -3.98 -19.53 3.73
C SER A 75 -3.19 -19.03 4.93
N ILE A 76 -3.89 -18.47 5.92
CA ILE A 76 -3.28 -18.07 7.19
C ILE A 76 -3.11 -19.33 8.04
N ASP A 77 -1.93 -19.91 8.00
CA ASP A 77 -1.51 -21.03 8.83
C ASP A 77 -0.45 -20.59 9.87
N GLU A 78 -0.08 -21.49 10.78
CA GLU A 78 0.91 -21.22 11.82
C GLU A 78 2.26 -20.79 11.25
N GLY A 79 2.65 -21.33 10.08
CA GLY A 79 3.89 -20.97 9.40
C GLY A 79 3.88 -19.52 8.90
N VAL A 80 2.79 -19.10 8.24
CA VAL A 80 2.57 -17.71 7.81
C VAL A 80 2.54 -16.76 9.01
N MET A 81 1.84 -17.13 10.09
CA MET A 81 1.78 -16.32 11.31
C MET A 81 3.17 -16.15 11.94
N LYS A 82 3.96 -17.22 12.01
CA LYS A 82 5.31 -17.19 12.57
C LYS A 82 6.28 -16.35 11.72
N ASP A 83 6.23 -16.51 10.39
CA ASP A 83 7.05 -15.74 9.45
C ASP A 83 6.72 -14.23 9.52
N THR A 84 5.43 -13.89 9.45
CA THR A 84 4.98 -12.48 9.52
C THR A 84 5.37 -11.82 10.84
N ALA A 85 5.17 -12.50 11.97
CA ALA A 85 5.59 -11.99 13.29
C ALA A 85 7.11 -11.79 13.37
N GLY A 86 7.90 -12.74 12.85
CA GLY A 86 9.36 -12.66 12.80
C GLY A 86 9.85 -11.46 11.98
N ARG A 87 9.30 -11.26 10.78
CA ARG A 87 9.63 -10.12 9.91
C ARG A 87 9.30 -8.78 10.57
N ILE A 88 8.11 -8.65 11.15
CA ILE A 88 7.68 -7.43 11.85
C ILE A 88 8.62 -7.12 13.02
N ALA A 89 8.98 -8.13 13.81
CA ALA A 89 9.91 -7.97 14.93
C ALA A 89 11.31 -7.53 14.46
N GLN A 90 11.82 -8.12 13.38
CA GLN A 90 13.12 -7.76 12.80
C GLN A 90 13.16 -6.30 12.32
N ILE A 91 12.16 -5.86 11.56
CA ILE A 91 12.09 -4.48 11.07
C ILE A 91 11.93 -3.49 12.22
N ARG A 92 11.14 -3.82 13.24
CA ARG A 92 10.99 -2.97 14.43
C ARG A 92 12.28 -2.84 15.24
N ALA A 93 13.10 -3.89 15.29
CA ALA A 93 14.39 -3.89 15.98
C ALA A 93 15.54 -3.26 15.17
N SER A 94 15.33 -2.98 13.88
CA SER A 94 16.31 -2.37 12.98
C SER A 94 16.69 -0.95 13.40
N ALA A 95 17.76 -0.41 12.79
CA ALA A 95 18.17 0.99 13.01
C ALA A 95 17.06 1.98 12.60
N GLU A 96 16.42 1.77 11.45
CA GLU A 96 15.32 2.62 10.97
C GLU A 96 14.10 2.51 11.90
N GLY A 97 13.76 1.30 12.36
CA GLY A 97 12.65 1.08 13.29
C GLY A 97 12.86 1.76 14.65
N LYS A 98 14.09 1.71 15.18
CA LYS A 98 14.47 2.40 16.42
C LYS A 98 14.42 3.92 16.25
N GLU A 99 15.00 4.45 15.17
CA GLU A 99 14.96 5.88 14.87
C GLU A 99 13.53 6.41 14.75
N GLY A 100 12.64 5.68 14.06
CA GLY A 100 11.24 6.09 13.94
C GLY A 100 10.52 6.16 15.29
N MET A 101 10.75 5.18 16.15
CA MET A 101 10.20 5.17 17.51
C MET A 101 10.76 6.34 18.35
N THR A 102 12.07 6.55 18.30
CA THR A 102 12.72 7.65 19.01
C THR A 102 12.21 9.01 18.53
N ALA A 103 12.16 9.23 17.21
CA ALA A 103 11.67 10.48 16.63
C ALA A 103 10.22 10.78 17.04
N PHE A 104 9.35 9.77 17.06
CA PHE A 104 7.98 9.89 17.54
C PHE A 104 7.91 10.30 19.02
N LEU A 105 8.68 9.62 19.89
CA LEU A 105 8.72 9.93 21.33
C LEU A 105 9.29 11.32 21.62
N GLU A 106 10.30 11.73 20.85
CA GLU A 106 10.95 13.05 20.94
C GLU A 106 10.18 14.16 20.20
N LYS A 107 9.06 13.84 19.55
CA LYS A 107 8.24 14.76 18.75
C LYS A 107 9.03 15.53 17.68
N ARG A 108 9.98 14.85 17.04
CA ARG A 108 10.77 15.38 15.92
C ARG A 108 10.53 14.57 14.66
N LYS A 109 10.93 15.12 13.51
CA LYS A 109 10.97 14.35 12.27
C LYS A 109 12.07 13.27 12.35
N PRO A 110 11.83 12.06 11.84
CA PRO A 110 12.87 11.05 11.72
C PRO A 110 13.85 11.42 10.60
N GLY A 111 15.09 10.93 10.69
CA GLY A 111 16.19 11.35 9.80
C GLY A 111 16.00 11.08 8.29
N TRP A 112 15.03 10.26 7.89
CA TRP A 112 14.70 10.03 6.47
C TRP A 112 13.75 11.06 5.87
N VAL A 113 13.10 11.90 6.69
CA VAL A 113 12.26 12.99 6.19
C VAL A 113 13.17 14.19 5.95
N THR A 114 13.59 14.37 4.70
CA THR A 114 14.32 15.56 4.24
C THR A 114 13.34 16.62 3.78
N ASP A 115 13.59 17.88 4.17
CA ASP A 115 12.83 19.04 3.69
C ASP A 115 13.08 19.31 2.19
#